data_AF-A0A936ICI9-F1
#
_entry.id   AF-A0A936ICI9-F1
#
_cell.length_a   1.000
_cell.length_b   1.000
_cell.length_c   1.000
_cell.angle_alpha   90.00
_cell.angle_beta   90.00
_cell.angle_gamma   90.00
#
_symmetry.space_group_name_H-M   'P 1'
#
loop_
_entity.id
_entity.type
_entity.pdbx_description
1 polymer ?
#
loop_
_entity_poly.entity_id
_entity_poly.type
_entity_poly.pdbx_seq_one_letter_code
_entity_poly.pdbx_strand_id
1 'polypeptide(L)'
;MNYRIFKIIFYLVIQQFSSISQVQNLNWVIGYNNIPQPSRFGRVILNFSKDSINILPTKGGHRFYLGFENASISDKNGNLLFYFDGFNLGNKEHGIVENGDTLNPGDYWNDYQGVFYPITNASSFLTINGMENLIYLIHKRKIWDSNLNTSYSDKLYYTLISINDNGGLGKVLNKNQIILEGKFIPNQMAVCKHSNKKILVDYQS
;
A
#
# COMPACT_ATOMS: atom_id res chain seq x y z
N MET A 1 46.01 2.57 27.25
CA MET A 1 44.60 2.63 26.80
C MET A 1 43.90 1.36 27.27
N ASN A 2 42.95 1.48 28.19
CA ASN A 2 42.46 0.35 29.01
C ASN A 2 41.70 -0.69 28.18
N TYR A 3 42.02 -1.98 28.35
CA TYR A 3 41.37 -3.13 27.69
C TYR A 3 39.83 -3.14 27.83
N ARG A 4 39.33 -2.49 28.90
CA ARG A 4 37.89 -2.22 29.13
C ARG A 4 37.27 -1.29 28.09
N ILE A 5 37.97 -0.24 27.66
CA ILE A 5 37.51 0.71 26.64
C ILE A 5 37.41 -0.01 25.29
N PHE A 6 38.38 -0.89 24.98
CA PHE A 6 38.37 -1.67 23.75
C PHE A 6 37.20 -2.67 23.69
N LYS A 7 36.86 -3.32 24.83
CA LYS A 7 35.67 -4.20 24.92
C LYS A 7 34.35 -3.43 24.75
N ILE A 8 34.24 -2.22 25.29
CA ILE A 8 33.03 -1.38 25.15
C ILE A 8 32.87 -0.92 23.69
N ILE A 9 33.96 -0.49 23.04
CA ILE A 9 33.93 -0.11 21.62
C ILE A 9 33.59 -1.33 20.74
N PHE A 10 34.17 -2.50 21.02
CA PHE A 10 33.86 -3.74 20.29
C PHE A 10 32.39 -4.16 20.44
N TYR A 11 31.80 -4.00 21.64
CA TYR A 11 30.37 -4.26 21.86
C TYR A 11 29.45 -3.25 21.16
N LEU A 12 29.86 -1.98 21.03
CA LEU A 12 29.11 -0.94 20.32
C LEU A 12 29.15 -1.12 18.79
N VAL A 13 30.23 -1.69 18.24
CA VAL A 13 30.36 -1.97 16.80
C VAL A 13 29.51 -3.18 16.38
N ILE A 14 29.27 -4.16 17.28
CA ILE A 14 28.43 -5.33 17.01
C ILE A 14 26.91 -5.00 17.08
N GLN A 15 26.54 -3.86 17.64
CA GLN A 15 25.15 -3.37 17.71
C GLN A 15 24.71 -2.59 16.45
N GLN A 16 25.45 -2.68 15.34
CA GLN A 16 24.94 -2.27 14.03
C GLN A 16 23.88 -3.28 13.56
N PHE A 17 22.71 -3.25 14.20
CA PHE A 17 21.52 -3.87 13.64
C PHE A 17 21.22 -3.16 12.33
N SER A 18 21.53 -3.82 11.21
CA SER A 18 20.96 -3.48 9.92
C SER A 18 19.45 -3.38 10.12
N SER A 19 18.92 -2.17 10.01
CA SER A 19 17.48 -1.97 10.01
C SER A 19 16.97 -2.58 8.72
N ILE A 20 16.50 -3.84 8.76
CA ILE A 20 15.74 -4.43 7.66
C ILE A 20 14.35 -3.80 7.71
N SER A 21 14.28 -2.57 7.21
CA SER A 21 13.05 -1.86 6.95
C SER A 21 13.17 -1.29 5.55
N GLN A 22 12.07 -1.29 4.80
CA GLN A 22 11.85 -0.65 3.49
C GLN A 22 11.96 -1.51 2.21
N VAL A 23 12.42 -2.78 2.23
CA VAL A 23 12.45 -3.62 0.99
C VAL A 23 11.06 -3.78 0.36
N GLN A 24 10.02 -3.85 1.19
CA GLN A 24 8.64 -3.98 0.72
C GLN A 24 8.07 -2.67 0.14
N ASN A 25 8.75 -1.54 0.32
CA ASN A 25 8.34 -0.21 -0.18
C ASN A 25 9.26 0.30 -1.31
N LEU A 26 9.90 -0.62 -2.06
CA LEU A 26 10.89 -0.26 -3.07
C LEU A 26 10.29 0.18 -4.41
N ASN A 27 9.03 -0.11 -4.69
CA ASN A 27 8.40 0.19 -5.97
C ASN A 27 7.22 1.13 -5.76
N TRP A 28 7.32 2.38 -6.22
CA TRP A 28 6.21 3.32 -6.21
C TRP A 28 5.64 3.42 -7.61
N VAL A 29 4.43 2.89 -7.78
CA VAL A 29 3.72 2.96 -9.06
C VAL A 29 3.04 4.32 -9.14
N ILE A 30 3.31 5.14 -10.15
CA ILE A 30 2.71 6.47 -10.31
C ILE A 30 2.20 6.68 -11.73
N GLY A 31 1.40 7.73 -11.94
CA GLY A 31 0.76 7.99 -13.23
C GLY A 31 -0.48 7.12 -13.44
N TYR A 32 -1.03 7.13 -14.65
CA TYR A 32 -2.32 6.44 -14.87
C TYR A 32 -2.57 5.91 -16.28
N ASN A 33 -1.87 6.38 -17.31
CA ASN A 33 -2.06 5.84 -18.65
C ASN A 33 -1.36 4.49 -18.82
N ASN A 34 -2.07 3.52 -19.40
CA ASN A 34 -1.58 2.18 -19.72
C ASN A 34 -1.11 2.02 -21.19
N ILE A 35 -1.05 3.12 -21.94
CA ILE A 35 -0.62 3.19 -23.34
C ILE A 35 0.93 3.33 -23.38
N PRO A 36 1.63 2.70 -24.36
CA PRO A 36 3.06 2.88 -24.52
C PRO A 36 3.49 4.34 -24.60
N GLN A 37 4.68 4.64 -24.07
CA GLN A 37 5.29 5.96 -24.13
C GLN A 37 5.48 6.46 -25.58
N PRO A 38 5.52 7.80 -25.80
CA PRO A 38 5.52 8.87 -24.80
C PRO A 38 4.11 9.43 -24.56
N SER A 39 3.47 9.01 -23.46
CA SER A 39 2.25 9.67 -22.98
C SER A 39 2.61 10.55 -21.79
N ARG A 40 2.13 11.79 -21.78
CA ARG A 40 2.38 12.82 -20.75
C ARG A 40 2.01 12.37 -19.32
N PHE A 41 1.26 11.27 -19.19
CA PHE A 41 0.79 10.72 -17.92
C PHE A 41 0.93 9.18 -17.84
N GLY A 42 1.94 8.63 -18.52
CA GLY A 42 2.23 7.19 -18.53
C GLY A 42 2.41 6.62 -17.13
N ARG A 43 1.91 5.41 -16.88
CA ARG A 43 2.19 4.71 -15.64
C ARG A 43 3.64 4.26 -15.61
N VAL A 44 4.36 4.65 -14.57
CA VAL A 44 5.76 4.29 -14.35
C VAL A 44 5.95 3.74 -12.93
N ILE A 45 7.00 2.94 -12.74
CA ILE A 45 7.44 2.48 -11.43
C ILE A 45 8.71 3.25 -11.09
N LEU A 46 8.69 4.00 -9.99
CA LEU A 46 9.90 4.51 -9.35
C LEU A 46 10.43 3.40 -8.44
N ASN A 47 11.59 2.84 -8.80
CA ASN A 47 12.22 1.77 -8.07
C ASN A 47 13.45 2.27 -7.29
N PHE A 48 13.47 1.99 -5.99
CA PHE A 48 14.49 2.44 -5.03
C PHE A 48 15.46 1.33 -4.59
N SER A 49 15.54 0.22 -5.33
CA SER A 49 16.30 -0.98 -4.92
C SER A 49 17.83 -0.81 -4.88
N LYS A 50 18.35 0.35 -5.29
CA LYS A 50 19.78 0.71 -5.34
C LYS A 50 19.99 2.10 -4.73
N ASP A 51 21.24 2.53 -4.63
CA ASP A 51 21.61 3.91 -4.22
C ASP A 51 21.11 5.00 -5.19
N SER A 52 20.35 4.64 -6.21
CA SER A 52 19.74 5.54 -7.20
C SER A 52 18.30 5.13 -7.52
N ILE A 53 17.50 6.12 -7.96
CA ILE A 53 16.12 5.91 -8.43
C ILE A 53 16.16 5.39 -9.86
N ASN A 54 15.54 4.24 -10.12
CA ASN A 54 15.29 3.71 -11.46
C ASN A 54 13.84 4.00 -11.87
N ILE A 55 13.65 4.54 -13.07
CA ILE A 55 12.31 4.82 -13.61
C ILE A 55 11.98 3.76 -14.66
N LEU A 56 11.01 2.89 -14.36
CA LEU A 56 10.61 1.80 -15.23
C LEU A 56 9.26 2.13 -15.89
N PRO A 57 9.21 2.34 -17.22
CA PRO A 57 7.94 2.51 -17.91
C PRO A 57 7.13 1.22 -17.92
N THR A 58 5.82 1.33 -17.76
CA THR A 58 4.89 0.21 -17.85
C THR A 58 3.97 0.36 -19.07
N LYS A 59 3.37 -0.74 -19.53
CA LYS A 59 2.40 -0.74 -20.63
C LYS A 59 1.37 -1.85 -20.44
N GLY A 60 0.21 -1.70 -21.07
CA GLY A 60 -0.85 -2.70 -21.06
C GLY A 60 -1.53 -2.86 -19.69
N GLY A 61 -2.39 -3.87 -19.60
CA GLY A 61 -3.18 -4.14 -18.40
C GLY A 61 -4.31 -3.12 -18.17
N HIS A 62 -4.89 -3.16 -16.98
CA HIS A 62 -5.94 -2.25 -16.55
C HIS A 62 -5.39 -0.83 -16.34
N ARG A 63 -6.25 0.17 -16.48
CA ARG A 63 -5.92 1.58 -16.25
C ARG A 63 -6.19 1.92 -14.78
N PHE A 64 -5.15 2.23 -14.02
CA PHE A 64 -5.23 2.59 -12.60
C PHE A 64 -4.95 4.07 -12.40
N TYR A 65 -5.73 4.76 -11.59
CA TYR A 65 -5.67 6.22 -11.45
C TYR A 65 -5.00 6.65 -10.14
N LEU A 66 -3.66 6.58 -10.10
CA LEU A 66 -2.83 6.69 -8.89
C LEU A 66 -2.51 8.15 -8.47
N GLY A 67 -3.43 9.08 -8.72
CA GLY A 67 -3.20 10.52 -8.53
C GLY A 67 -3.44 11.05 -7.11
N PHE A 68 -4.28 10.37 -6.33
CA PHE A 68 -4.61 10.76 -4.95
C PHE A 68 -4.38 9.57 -4.01
N GLU A 69 -5.12 8.49 -4.23
CA GLU A 69 -4.93 7.25 -3.49
C GLU A 69 -3.92 6.36 -4.22
N ASN A 70 -2.95 5.88 -3.46
CA ASN A 70 -1.86 5.06 -3.97
C ASN A 70 -1.20 4.31 -2.81
N ALA A 71 -1.23 2.99 -2.88
CA ALA A 71 -0.38 2.15 -2.06
C ALA A 71 0.28 1.09 -2.94
N SER A 72 1.46 0.63 -2.55
CA SER A 72 2.18 -0.43 -3.25
C SER A 72 2.95 -1.29 -2.27
N ILE A 73 3.17 -2.55 -2.65
CA ILE A 73 3.94 -3.50 -1.86
C ILE A 73 4.81 -4.36 -2.77
N SER A 74 6.04 -4.59 -2.31
CA SER A 74 7.03 -5.45 -2.95
C SER A 74 7.28 -6.71 -2.12
N ASP A 75 7.80 -7.76 -2.75
CA ASP A 75 8.26 -8.96 -2.08
C ASP A 75 9.55 -8.70 -1.28
N LYS A 76 10.03 -9.73 -0.57
CA LYS A 76 11.28 -9.67 0.20
C LYS A 76 12.54 -9.44 -0.64
N ASN A 77 12.44 -9.58 -1.96
CA ASN A 77 13.52 -9.35 -2.92
C ASN A 77 13.39 -7.97 -3.61
N GLY A 78 12.34 -7.19 -3.28
CA GLY A 78 12.10 -5.88 -3.88
C GLY A 78 11.36 -5.90 -5.21
N ASN A 79 10.73 -7.01 -5.60
CA ASN A 79 9.89 -7.07 -6.79
C ASN A 79 8.47 -6.61 -6.45
N LEU A 80 7.85 -5.79 -7.32
CA LEU A 80 6.46 -5.37 -7.15
C LEU A 80 5.53 -6.59 -7.05
N LEU A 81 4.68 -6.63 -6.04
CA LEU A 81 3.61 -7.62 -5.90
C LEU A 81 2.26 -7.01 -6.29
N PHE A 82 1.86 -5.97 -5.56
CA PHE A 82 0.55 -5.34 -5.72
C PHE A 82 0.62 -3.83 -5.56
N TYR A 83 -0.37 -3.15 -6.11
CA TYR A 83 -0.61 -1.73 -5.88
C TYR A 83 -2.10 -1.41 -5.94
N PHE A 84 -2.52 -0.30 -5.36
CA PHE A 84 -3.93 0.02 -5.14
C PHE A 84 -4.21 1.48 -5.45
N ASP A 85 -5.30 1.77 -6.16
CA ASP A 85 -5.69 3.12 -6.59
C ASP A 85 -6.93 3.68 -5.88
N GLY A 86 -7.34 3.04 -4.79
CA GLY A 86 -8.56 3.37 -4.05
C GLY A 86 -9.80 2.62 -4.51
N PHE A 87 -9.80 2.02 -5.71
CA PHE A 87 -10.90 1.21 -6.25
C PHE A 87 -10.50 -0.23 -6.54
N ASN A 88 -9.33 -0.40 -7.14
CA ASN A 88 -8.88 -1.64 -7.75
C ASN A 88 -7.48 -2.00 -7.25
N LEU A 89 -7.30 -3.27 -6.91
CA LEU A 89 -6.02 -3.88 -6.59
C LEU A 89 -5.37 -4.41 -7.86
N GLY A 90 -4.25 -3.83 -8.24
CA GLY A 90 -3.42 -4.25 -9.36
C GLY A 90 -2.31 -5.22 -8.96
N ASN A 91 -1.95 -6.14 -9.85
CA ASN A 91 -0.82 -7.04 -9.69
C ASN A 91 0.42 -6.58 -10.48
N LYS A 92 1.52 -7.33 -10.37
CA LYS A 92 2.80 -7.07 -11.08
C LYS A 92 2.70 -7.05 -12.61
N GLU A 93 1.67 -7.67 -13.19
CA GLU A 93 1.40 -7.64 -14.64
C GLU A 93 0.43 -6.51 -15.03
N HIS A 94 0.07 -5.66 -14.06
CA HIS A 94 -0.85 -4.54 -14.21
C HIS A 94 -2.28 -4.95 -14.56
N GLY A 95 -2.67 -6.20 -14.29
CA GLY A 95 -4.05 -6.65 -14.29
C GLY A 95 -4.71 -6.41 -12.93
N ILE A 96 -6.04 -6.42 -12.90
CA ILE A 96 -6.80 -6.47 -11.64
C ILE A 96 -6.61 -7.87 -11.04
N VAL A 97 -6.26 -7.94 -9.75
CA VAL A 97 -6.21 -9.19 -8.98
C VAL A 97 -7.59 -9.84 -8.97
N GLU A 98 -7.69 -11.17 -8.99
CA GLU A 98 -9.00 -11.84 -8.90
C GLU A 98 -9.74 -11.36 -7.64
N ASN A 99 -10.99 -10.88 -7.84
CA ASN A 99 -11.81 -10.28 -6.77
C ASN A 99 -11.17 -9.02 -6.16
N GLY A 100 -10.27 -8.34 -6.87
CA GLY A 100 -9.55 -7.13 -6.44
C GLY A 100 -10.20 -5.81 -6.82
N ASP A 101 -11.34 -5.83 -7.50
CA ASP A 101 -12.16 -4.67 -7.84
C ASP A 101 -13.11 -4.28 -6.69
N THR A 102 -13.81 -3.15 -6.84
CA THR A 102 -14.89 -2.72 -5.94
C THR A 102 -14.47 -2.65 -4.46
N LEU A 103 -13.24 -2.18 -4.24
CA LEU A 103 -12.77 -1.81 -2.90
C LEU A 103 -13.25 -0.40 -2.57
N ASN A 104 -13.45 -0.12 -1.27
CA ASN A 104 -14.03 1.14 -0.77
C ASN A 104 -15.45 1.47 -1.31
N PRO A 105 -16.44 0.58 -1.17
CA PRO A 105 -17.78 0.79 -1.71
C PRO A 105 -18.51 1.95 -1.00
N GLY A 106 -19.30 2.73 -1.75
CA GLY A 106 -20.10 3.83 -1.22
C GLY A 106 -20.29 4.95 -2.26
N ASP A 107 -20.76 6.11 -1.82
CA ASP A 107 -21.11 7.24 -2.69
C ASP A 107 -19.94 7.65 -3.58
N TYR A 108 -18.75 7.84 -2.98
CA TYR A 108 -17.55 8.18 -3.73
C TYR A 108 -17.09 7.09 -4.69
N TRP A 109 -17.41 5.82 -4.42
CA TRP A 109 -17.19 4.78 -5.42
C TRP A 109 -18.07 5.06 -6.64
N ASN A 110 -19.37 5.24 -6.40
CA ASN A 110 -20.41 5.40 -7.43
C ASN A 110 -20.24 6.67 -8.26
N ASP A 111 -19.76 7.75 -7.65
CA ASP A 111 -19.59 9.05 -8.29
C ASP A 111 -18.34 9.10 -9.17
N TYR A 112 -17.25 8.46 -8.74
CA TYR A 112 -15.95 8.55 -9.42
C TYR A 112 -15.66 7.33 -10.32
N GLN A 113 -16.36 6.21 -10.13
CA GLN A 113 -16.41 5.06 -11.06
C GLN A 113 -15.04 4.54 -11.51
N GLY A 114 -14.09 4.40 -10.57
CA GLY A 114 -12.74 3.90 -10.87
C GLY A 114 -11.73 4.98 -11.29
N VAL A 115 -12.11 6.25 -11.32
CA VAL A 115 -11.25 7.36 -11.73
C VAL A 115 -10.90 8.23 -10.54
N PHE A 116 -9.63 8.24 -10.13
CA PHE A 116 -9.08 9.14 -9.10
C PHE A 116 -9.85 9.13 -7.76
N TYR A 117 -9.67 8.07 -6.96
CA TYR A 117 -10.36 7.97 -5.67
C TYR A 117 -9.98 9.18 -4.78
N PRO A 118 -10.95 9.98 -4.29
CA PRO A 118 -10.65 11.32 -3.77
C PRO A 118 -10.28 11.32 -2.28
N ILE A 119 -9.37 10.43 -1.90
CA ILE A 119 -8.66 10.43 -0.62
C ILE A 119 -7.17 10.28 -0.88
N THR A 120 -6.36 10.88 -0.01
CA THR A 120 -4.91 10.69 0.02
C THR A 120 -4.49 9.98 1.30
N ASN A 121 -3.50 9.09 1.20
CA ASN A 121 -2.91 8.37 2.33
C ASN A 121 -3.98 7.65 3.18
N ALA A 122 -4.90 6.93 2.53
CA ALA A 122 -5.97 6.21 3.23
C ALA A 122 -5.87 4.69 3.12
N SER A 123 -4.82 4.17 2.47
CA SER A 123 -4.54 2.75 2.42
C SER A 123 -3.07 2.41 2.72
N SER A 124 -2.84 1.18 3.17
CA SER A 124 -1.50 0.65 3.43
C SER A 124 -1.52 -0.86 3.38
N PHE A 125 -0.52 -1.45 2.75
CA PHE A 125 -0.30 -2.89 2.79
C PHE A 125 0.46 -3.30 4.05
N LEU A 126 0.14 -4.48 4.55
CA LEU A 126 0.70 -5.04 5.76
C LEU A 126 0.98 -6.53 5.57
N THR A 127 2.19 -6.94 5.92
CA THR A 127 2.57 -8.34 6.06
C THR A 127 2.66 -8.71 7.53
N ILE A 128 2.26 -9.94 7.86
CA ILE A 128 2.31 -10.45 9.22
C ILE A 128 3.28 -11.62 9.27
N ASN A 129 4.21 -11.58 10.22
CA ASN A 129 5.18 -12.65 10.43
C ASN A 129 4.46 -13.98 10.66
N GLY A 130 4.87 -15.03 9.96
CA GLY A 130 4.23 -16.35 10.00
C GLY A 130 3.07 -16.52 9.01
N MET A 131 2.69 -15.47 8.28
CA MET A 131 1.70 -15.52 7.19
C MET A 131 2.31 -15.02 5.88
N GLU A 132 3.41 -15.62 5.46
CA GLU A 132 4.25 -15.14 4.34
C GLU A 132 3.54 -15.15 2.99
N ASN A 133 2.47 -15.93 2.84
CA ASN A 133 1.67 -16.04 1.63
C ASN A 133 0.43 -15.11 1.62
N LEU A 134 0.24 -14.31 2.68
CA LEU A 134 -0.92 -13.44 2.84
C LEU A 134 -0.49 -11.98 3.06
N ILE A 135 -1.24 -11.07 2.45
CA ILE A 135 -1.09 -9.63 2.61
C ILE A 135 -2.43 -9.05 3.04
N TYR A 136 -2.39 -8.15 4.02
CA TYR A 136 -3.53 -7.33 4.40
C TYR A 136 -3.39 -5.97 3.72
N LEU A 137 -4.42 -5.55 2.99
CA LEU A 137 -4.61 -4.16 2.62
C LEU A 137 -5.52 -3.52 3.67
N ILE A 138 -5.01 -2.57 4.43
CA ILE A 138 -5.82 -1.73 5.32
C ILE A 138 -6.25 -0.51 4.50
N HIS A 139 -7.53 -0.16 4.51
CA HIS A 139 -8.03 0.95 3.70
C HIS A 139 -9.30 1.59 4.27
N LYS A 140 -9.52 2.88 3.97
CA LYS A 140 -10.72 3.62 4.37
C LYS A 140 -11.53 4.05 3.15
N ARG A 141 -12.87 4.03 3.28
CA ARG A 141 -13.77 4.67 2.31
C ARG A 141 -14.09 6.10 2.72
N LYS A 142 -14.38 6.96 1.75
CA LYS A 142 -14.94 8.31 1.99
C LYS A 142 -16.45 8.24 1.92
N ILE A 143 -17.13 8.97 2.78
CA ILE A 143 -18.56 9.22 2.68
C ILE A 143 -18.86 10.72 2.84
N TRP A 144 -19.95 11.17 2.22
CA TRP A 144 -20.41 12.55 2.32
C TRP A 144 -21.54 12.64 3.35
N ASP A 145 -21.48 13.63 4.23
CA ASP A 145 -22.53 13.93 5.20
C ASP A 145 -23.13 15.30 4.87
N SER A 146 -24.35 15.25 4.32
CA SER A 146 -25.08 16.45 3.91
C SER A 146 -25.47 17.33 5.09
N ASN A 147 -25.65 16.78 6.29
CA ASN A 147 -26.01 17.55 7.48
C ASN A 147 -24.83 18.37 8.00
N LEU A 148 -23.63 17.77 7.96
CA LEU A 148 -22.39 18.43 8.38
C LEU A 148 -21.70 19.19 7.24
N ASN A 149 -22.22 19.07 6.01
CA ASN A 149 -21.63 19.62 4.79
C ASN A 149 -20.12 19.31 4.67
N THR A 150 -19.75 18.07 4.98
CA THR A 150 -18.37 17.61 5.00
C THR A 150 -18.27 16.12 4.68
N SER A 151 -17.05 15.64 4.45
CA SER A 151 -16.77 14.23 4.22
C SER A 151 -15.96 13.63 5.36
N TYR A 152 -16.26 12.41 5.75
CA TYR A 152 -15.47 11.61 6.71
C TYR A 152 -15.36 10.16 6.23
N SER A 153 -14.53 9.37 6.90
CA SER A 153 -14.53 7.92 6.76
C SER A 153 -15.32 7.31 7.90
N ASP A 154 -16.34 6.50 7.59
CA ASP A 154 -17.13 5.83 8.62
C ASP A 154 -16.58 4.46 8.99
N LYS A 155 -15.74 3.89 8.12
CA LYS A 155 -15.23 2.53 8.23
C LYS A 155 -13.74 2.46 7.90
N LEU A 156 -13.03 1.73 8.74
CA LEU A 156 -11.70 1.20 8.46
C LEU A 156 -11.86 -0.27 8.07
N TYR A 157 -11.36 -0.65 6.90
CA TYR A 157 -11.44 -1.99 6.37
C TYR A 157 -10.09 -2.69 6.35
N TYR A 158 -10.11 -4.01 6.39
CA TYR A 158 -9.07 -4.83 5.82
C TYR A 158 -9.59 -5.62 4.60
N THR A 159 -8.68 -5.88 3.67
CA THR A 159 -8.86 -6.82 2.56
C THR A 159 -7.69 -7.81 2.60
N LEU A 160 -8.00 -9.11 2.66
CA LEU A 160 -7.01 -10.19 2.73
C LEU A 160 -6.70 -10.71 1.32
N ILE A 161 -5.42 -10.72 0.97
CA ILE A 161 -4.91 -11.05 -0.35
C ILE A 161 -3.98 -12.25 -0.22
N SER A 162 -4.23 -13.29 -1.00
CA SER A 162 -3.30 -14.39 -1.21
C SER A 162 -2.32 -14.06 -2.33
N ILE A 163 -1.03 -14.28 -2.09
CA ILE A 163 0.03 -13.95 -3.05
C ILE A 163 0.14 -15.01 -4.15
N ASN A 164 0.03 -16.29 -3.80
CA ASN A 164 0.44 -17.39 -4.68
C ASN A 164 -0.68 -17.88 -5.61
N ASP A 165 -1.91 -17.44 -5.40
CA ASP A 165 -3.03 -17.79 -6.28
C ASP A 165 -2.86 -17.24 -7.70
N ASN A 166 -3.54 -17.86 -8.66
CA ASN A 166 -3.51 -17.47 -10.07
C ASN A 166 -2.09 -17.38 -10.66
N GLY A 167 -1.23 -18.34 -10.33
CA GLY A 167 0.16 -18.35 -10.81
C GLY A 167 1.02 -17.23 -10.22
N GLY A 168 0.69 -16.75 -9.02
CA GLY A 168 1.37 -15.63 -8.38
C GLY A 168 0.90 -14.25 -8.85
N LEU A 169 -0.30 -14.17 -9.44
CA LEU A 169 -1.01 -12.92 -9.73
C LEU A 169 -1.97 -12.51 -8.61
N GLY A 170 -2.17 -13.39 -7.64
CA GLY A 170 -2.91 -13.17 -6.42
C GLY A 170 -4.42 -13.33 -6.54
N LYS A 171 -5.07 -13.37 -5.38
CA LYS A 171 -6.52 -13.44 -5.22
C LYS A 171 -6.95 -12.76 -3.92
N VAL A 172 -8.03 -11.98 -3.96
CA VAL A 172 -8.65 -11.45 -2.75
C VAL A 172 -9.53 -12.53 -2.11
N LEU A 173 -9.14 -12.97 -0.92
CA LEU A 173 -9.85 -13.98 -0.13
C LEU A 173 -10.99 -13.39 0.68
N ASN A 174 -10.75 -12.22 1.31
CA ASN A 174 -11.74 -11.51 2.10
C ASN A 174 -11.71 -10.04 1.69
N LYS A 175 -12.83 -9.52 1.20
CA LYS A 175 -12.95 -8.16 0.66
C LYS A 175 -13.67 -7.24 1.66
N ASN A 176 -13.18 -6.00 1.83
CA ASN A 176 -13.86 -4.93 2.58
C ASN A 176 -14.36 -5.34 3.98
N GLN A 177 -13.56 -6.12 4.73
CA GLN A 177 -13.95 -6.57 6.07
C GLN A 177 -13.75 -5.44 7.07
N ILE A 178 -14.78 -5.14 7.87
CA ILE A 178 -14.75 -4.01 8.81
C ILE A 178 -13.82 -4.33 9.99
N ILE A 179 -12.85 -3.46 10.24
CA ILE A 179 -12.02 -3.46 11.46
C ILE A 179 -12.71 -2.60 12.53
N LEU A 180 -13.13 -1.40 12.13
CA LEU A 180 -13.67 -0.38 13.02
C LEU A 180 -14.71 0.48 12.30
N GLU A 181 -15.74 0.85 13.03
CA GLU A 181 -16.77 1.81 12.61
C GLU A 181 -16.70 3.05 13.51
N GLY A 182 -16.93 4.23 12.94
CA GLY A 182 -16.86 5.49 13.67
C GLY A 182 -16.96 6.70 12.75
N LYS A 183 -16.45 7.85 13.19
CA LYS A 183 -16.17 8.98 12.31
C LYS A 183 -14.67 9.23 12.38
N PHE A 184 -14.00 9.11 11.25
CA PHE A 184 -12.56 9.29 11.13
C PHE A 184 -12.26 10.35 10.08
N ILE A 185 -11.14 11.04 10.25
CA ILE A 185 -10.56 11.85 9.18
C ILE A 185 -10.29 10.91 7.99
N PRO A 186 -10.76 11.21 6.77
CA PRO A 186 -10.60 10.31 5.63
C PRO A 186 -9.13 10.06 5.27
N ASN A 187 -8.34 11.12 5.34
CA ASN A 187 -6.93 11.17 5.00
C ASN A 187 -6.09 10.70 6.21
N GLN A 188 -4.77 10.75 6.11
CA GLN A 188 -3.85 10.60 7.25
C GLN A 188 -3.97 9.25 7.97
N MET A 189 -3.73 8.17 7.23
CA MET A 189 -3.47 6.86 7.82
C MET A 189 -1.97 6.57 7.77
N ALA A 190 -1.43 6.09 8.88
CA ALA A 190 -0.08 5.56 8.92
C ALA A 190 -0.09 4.19 9.60
N VAL A 191 0.59 3.22 9.02
CA VAL A 191 0.77 1.90 9.62
C VAL A 191 2.24 1.76 9.97
N CYS A 192 2.54 1.61 11.26
CA CYS A 192 3.91 1.49 11.74
C CYS A 192 4.08 0.26 12.64
N LYS A 193 5.25 -0.36 12.53
CA LYS A 193 5.64 -1.42 13.46
C LYS A 193 6.18 -0.77 14.72
N HIS A 194 5.52 -1.00 15.84
CA HIS A 194 5.95 -0.47 17.12
C HIS A 194 7.05 -1.35 17.73
N SER A 195 7.85 -0.80 18.64
CA SER A 195 9.01 -1.48 19.26
C SER A 195 8.65 -2.80 19.97
N ASN A 196 7.39 -2.95 20.39
CA ASN A 196 6.83 -4.17 20.98
C ASN A 196 6.40 -5.24 19.94
N LYS A 197 6.77 -5.08 18.67
CA LYS A 197 6.43 -5.96 17.54
C LYS A 197 4.93 -6.02 17.21
N LYS A 198 4.10 -5.16 17.80
CA LYS A 198 2.71 -4.95 17.37
C LYS A 198 2.66 -3.95 16.23
N ILE A 199 1.61 -4.04 15.43
CA ILE A 199 1.32 -3.09 14.37
C ILE A 199 0.37 -2.04 14.94
N LEU A 200 0.74 -0.76 14.81
CA LEU A 200 -0.12 0.36 15.11
C LEU A 200 -0.65 0.92 13.80
N VAL A 201 -1.97 1.11 13.74
CA VAL A 201 -2.62 1.89 12.70
C VAL A 201 -2.97 3.21 13.37
N ASP A 202 -2.24 4.27 13.01
CA ASP A 202 -2.55 5.63 13.42
C ASP A 202 -3.60 6.20 12.46
N TYR A 203 -4.71 6.66 13.03
CA TYR A 203 -5.81 7.29 12.32
C TYR A 203 -6.41 8.35 13.25
N GLN A 204 -6.66 9.53 12.71
CA GLN A 204 -7.29 10.60 13.48
C GLN A 204 -8.81 10.44 13.45
N SER A 205 -9.45 10.56 14.62
CA SER A 205 -10.90 10.63 14.81
C SER A 205 -11.40 12.05 14.72
#